data_AF-A0A6F8XBS3-F1
#
_entry.id   AF-A0A6F8XBS3-F1
#
_cell.length_a   1.000
_cell.length_b   1.000
_cell.length_c   1.000
_cell.angle_alpha   90.00
_cell.angle_beta   90.00
_cell.angle_gamma   90.00
#
_symmetry.space_group_name_H-M   'P 1'
#
loop_
_entity.id
_entity.type
_entity.pdbx_description
1 polymer ?
#
loop_
_entity_poly.entity_id
_entity_poly.type
_entity_poly.pdbx_seq_one_letter_code
_entity_poly.pdbx_strand_id
1 'polypeptide(L)'
;MDAPLARTPREAKDGRLNVMVGGDASTVSRITPVIESFAENIFHIGKVGSAHKLKLINNFLSLGTAALVSEAATMAAGMGVSQDKLLEICSQGGANSAMLAPVMEWVLQKECTKLQFSLGNAEKDMTT
;
A
#
# COMPACT_ATOMS: atom_id res chain seq x y z
N MET A 1 20.29 4.14 -10.38
CA MET A 1 19.29 3.10 -10.12
C MET A 1 18.44 3.56 -8.94
N ASP A 2 17.14 3.31 -8.98
CA ASP A 2 16.17 3.57 -7.91
C ASP A 2 15.53 2.25 -7.48
N ALA A 3 15.25 2.11 -6.19
CA ALA A 3 14.85 0.84 -5.56
C ALA A 3 13.76 1.01 -4.48
N PRO A 4 12.61 1.66 -4.76
CA PRO A 4 11.57 1.80 -3.76
C PRO A 4 11.06 0.44 -3.26
N LEU A 5 10.77 0.42 -1.96
CA LEU A 5 10.38 -0.78 -1.22
C LEU A 5 8.86 -0.77 -0.98
N ALA A 6 8.28 -1.96 -0.92
CA ALA A 6 6.90 -2.19 -0.49
C ALA A 6 6.85 -3.33 0.54
N ARG A 7 5.73 -3.40 1.27
CA ARG A 7 5.49 -4.19 2.50
C ARG A 7 5.93 -3.48 3.78
N THR A 8 5.72 -4.10 4.94
CA THR A 8 5.89 -3.49 6.27
C THR A 8 7.29 -3.77 6.84
N PRO A 9 7.69 -3.09 7.92
CA PRO A 9 8.95 -3.37 8.61
C PRO A 9 9.10 -4.81 9.08
N ARG A 10 7.99 -5.52 9.34
CA ARG A 10 8.03 -6.94 9.69
C ARG A 10 8.54 -7.78 8.53
N GLU A 11 8.00 -7.58 7.32
CA GLU A 11 8.50 -8.30 6.14
C GLU A 11 9.92 -7.88 5.78
N ALA A 12 10.34 -6.65 6.12
CA ALA A 12 11.74 -6.25 6.01
C ALA A 12 12.67 -7.13 6.85
N LYS A 13 12.30 -7.35 8.12
CA LYS A 13 13.08 -8.19 9.04
C LYS A 13 13.12 -9.66 8.58
N ASP A 14 12.03 -10.15 7.99
CA ASP A 14 11.91 -11.53 7.54
C ASP A 14 12.56 -11.76 6.16
N GLY A 15 13.14 -10.73 5.54
CA GLY A 15 13.75 -10.82 4.19
C GLY A 15 12.71 -10.95 3.08
N ARG A 16 11.49 -10.50 3.32
CA ARG A 16 10.32 -10.69 2.46
C ARG A 16 9.87 -9.40 1.78
N LEU A 17 10.75 -8.45 1.54
CA LEU A 17 10.34 -7.22 0.86
C LEU A 17 10.00 -7.45 -0.61
N ASN A 18 9.15 -6.58 -1.12
CA ASN A 18 8.98 -6.38 -2.54
C ASN A 18 9.79 -5.15 -2.95
N VAL A 19 10.69 -5.32 -3.90
CA VAL A 19 11.59 -4.25 -4.37
C VAL A 19 11.28 -3.96 -5.82
N MET A 20 10.95 -2.71 -6.12
CA MET A 20 10.78 -2.22 -7.48
C MET A 20 12.09 -1.55 -7.90
N VAL A 21 12.67 -1.97 -9.01
CA VAL A 21 13.99 -1.52 -9.46
C VAL A 21 13.89 -0.78 -10.79
N GLY A 22 14.46 0.43 -10.85
CA GLY A 22 14.67 1.21 -12.08
C GLY A 22 16.16 1.37 -12.38
N GLY A 23 16.59 1.04 -13.60
CA GLY A 23 18.00 1.09 -13.99
C GLY A 23 18.30 0.33 -15.28
N ASP A 24 19.54 0.43 -15.77
CA ASP A 24 20.03 -0.41 -16.85
C ASP A 24 20.14 -1.88 -16.40
N ALA A 25 19.85 -2.82 -17.30
CA ALA A 25 19.78 -4.23 -16.97
C ALA A 25 21.10 -4.79 -16.41
N SER A 26 22.25 -4.31 -16.89
CA SER A 26 23.55 -4.75 -16.39
C SER A 26 23.79 -4.34 -14.94
N THR A 27 23.44 -3.10 -14.56
CA THR A 27 23.56 -2.62 -13.19
C THR A 27 22.58 -3.35 -12.29
N VAL A 28 21.34 -3.55 -12.75
CA VAL A 28 20.31 -4.29 -11.98
C VAL A 28 20.78 -5.72 -11.72
N SER A 29 21.23 -6.44 -12.75
CA SER A 29 21.75 -7.81 -12.59
C SER A 29 22.93 -7.89 -11.62
N ARG A 30 23.84 -6.90 -11.65
CA ARG A 30 25.01 -6.86 -10.75
C ARG A 30 24.63 -6.73 -9.27
N ILE A 31 23.53 -6.03 -8.97
CA ILE A 31 23.12 -5.73 -7.58
C ILE A 31 22.00 -6.64 -7.08
N THR A 32 21.31 -7.37 -7.96
CA THR A 32 20.26 -8.34 -7.60
C THR A 32 20.68 -9.26 -6.45
N PRO A 33 21.89 -9.85 -6.42
CA PRO A 33 22.29 -10.73 -5.31
C PRO A 33 22.31 -10.04 -3.93
N VAL A 34 22.55 -8.73 -3.90
CA VAL A 34 22.49 -7.95 -2.66
C VAL A 34 21.05 -7.72 -2.24
N ILE A 35 20.17 -7.42 -3.19
CA ILE A 35 18.74 -7.18 -2.94
C ILE A 35 18.05 -8.46 -2.45
N GLU A 36 18.42 -9.61 -3.00
CA GLU A 36 17.91 -10.93 -2.60
C GLU A 36 18.20 -11.27 -1.12
N SER A 37 19.16 -10.59 -0.47
CA SER A 37 19.42 -10.80 0.96
C SER A 37 18.29 -10.30 1.88
N PHE A 38 17.41 -9.42 1.38
CA PHE A 38 16.32 -8.83 2.17
C PHE A 38 14.97 -8.79 1.43
N ALA A 39 14.91 -9.28 0.19
CA ALA A 39 13.72 -9.22 -0.66
C ALA A 39 13.31 -10.62 -1.14
N GLU A 40 12.01 -10.86 -1.12
CA GLU A 40 11.40 -12.08 -1.71
C GLU A 40 11.06 -11.85 -3.18
N ASN A 41 10.69 -10.61 -3.57
CA ASN A 41 10.33 -10.29 -4.94
C ASN A 41 11.08 -9.05 -5.44
N ILE A 42 11.66 -9.16 -6.65
CA ILE A 42 12.39 -8.07 -7.31
C ILE A 42 11.75 -7.83 -8.68
N PHE A 43 11.26 -6.61 -8.92
CA PHE A 43 10.57 -6.23 -10.15
C PHE A 43 11.40 -5.19 -10.90
N HIS A 44 11.92 -5.53 -12.08
CA HIS A 44 12.61 -4.53 -12.94
C HIS A 44 11.57 -3.74 -13.75
N ILE A 45 11.36 -2.47 -13.37
CA ILE A 45 10.27 -1.62 -13.88
C ILE A 45 10.68 -0.84 -15.15
N GLY A 46 11.98 -0.74 -15.42
CA GLY A 46 12.52 -0.03 -16.58
C GLY A 46 13.69 0.87 -16.21
N LYS A 47 13.78 2.04 -16.85
CA LYS A 47 14.87 3.00 -16.62
C LYS A 47 14.80 3.66 -15.24
N VAL A 48 15.86 4.38 -14.89
CA VAL A 48 15.92 5.14 -13.64
C VAL A 48 14.74 6.12 -13.54
N GLY A 49 14.07 6.13 -12.39
CA GLY A 49 12.89 6.92 -12.06
C GLY A 49 11.56 6.20 -12.33
N SER A 50 11.54 5.12 -13.11
CA SER A 50 10.32 4.36 -13.38
C SER A 50 9.77 3.67 -12.14
N ALA A 51 10.63 3.16 -11.25
CA ALA A 51 10.18 2.48 -10.04
C ALA A 51 9.58 3.46 -9.03
N HIS A 52 10.18 4.66 -8.86
CA HIS A 52 9.56 5.70 -8.03
C HIS A 52 8.18 6.12 -8.55
N LYS A 53 8.02 6.33 -9.87
CA LYS A 53 6.71 6.67 -10.45
C LYS A 53 5.65 5.61 -10.15
N LEU A 54 6.00 4.34 -10.34
CA LEU A 54 5.09 3.23 -10.03
C LEU A 54 4.72 3.20 -8.53
N LYS A 55 5.70 3.45 -7.66
CA LYS A 55 5.45 3.51 -6.20
C LYS A 55 4.49 4.63 -5.83
N LEU A 56 4.64 5.82 -6.42
CA LEU A 56 3.73 6.94 -6.20
C LEU A 56 2.31 6.61 -6.68
N ILE A 57 2.16 5.98 -7.86
CA ILE A 57 0.85 5.53 -8.36
C ILE A 57 0.22 4.50 -7.40
N ASN A 58 1.00 3.53 -6.90
CA ASN A 58 0.52 2.56 -5.93
C ASN A 58 0.04 3.22 -4.63
N ASN A 59 0.79 4.22 -4.14
CA ASN A 59 0.41 4.95 -2.93
C ASN A 59 -0.84 5.80 -3.18
N PHE A 60 -0.95 6.46 -4.33
CA PHE A 60 -2.15 7.19 -4.76
C PHE A 60 -3.40 6.30 -4.75
N LEU A 61 -3.32 5.11 -5.37
CA LEU A 61 -4.43 4.16 -5.38
C LEU A 61 -4.83 3.71 -3.96
N SER A 62 -3.84 3.46 -3.10
CA SER A 62 -4.09 3.03 -1.72
C SER A 62 -4.76 4.14 -0.91
N LEU A 63 -4.26 5.38 -0.99
CA LEU A 63 -4.83 6.53 -0.29
C LEU A 63 -6.23 6.87 -0.79
N GLY A 64 -6.44 6.87 -2.12
CA GLY A 64 -7.76 7.09 -2.71
C GLY A 64 -8.78 6.03 -2.28
N THR A 65 -8.36 4.76 -2.24
CA THR A 65 -9.24 3.67 -1.74
C THR A 65 -9.57 3.87 -0.27
N ALA A 66 -8.61 4.25 0.57
CA ALA A 66 -8.86 4.51 1.99
C ALA A 66 -9.85 5.67 2.20
N ALA A 67 -9.74 6.75 1.41
CA ALA A 67 -10.68 7.86 1.42
C ALA A 67 -12.10 7.39 1.01
N LEU A 68 -12.21 6.64 -0.08
CA LEU A 68 -13.50 6.10 -0.55
C LEU A 68 -14.18 5.19 0.49
N VAL A 69 -13.42 4.32 1.15
CA VAL A 69 -13.96 3.47 2.22
C VAL A 69 -14.44 4.31 3.40
N SER A 70 -13.70 5.37 3.76
CA SER A 70 -14.08 6.28 4.84
C SER A 70 -15.37 7.05 4.53
N GLU A 71 -15.54 7.50 3.29
CA GLU A 71 -16.78 8.13 2.82
C GLU A 71 -17.95 7.14 2.81
N ALA A 72 -17.74 5.91 2.33
CA ALA A 72 -18.76 4.87 2.32
C ALA A 72 -19.23 4.52 3.74
N ALA A 73 -18.30 4.40 4.70
CA ALA A 73 -18.63 4.18 6.11
C ALA A 73 -19.48 5.33 6.68
N THR A 74 -19.12 6.58 6.35
CA THR A 74 -19.88 7.77 6.76
C THR A 74 -21.29 7.78 6.16
N MET A 75 -21.42 7.48 4.89
CA MET A 75 -22.71 7.37 4.20
C MET A 75 -23.59 6.28 4.81
N ALA A 76 -23.01 5.10 5.05
CA ALA A 76 -23.70 3.98 5.70
C ALA A 76 -24.25 4.38 7.08
N ALA A 77 -23.45 5.10 7.89
CA ALA A 77 -23.91 5.61 9.18
C ALA A 77 -25.10 6.59 9.04
N GLY A 78 -25.03 7.51 8.08
CA GLY A 78 -26.11 8.46 7.80
C GLY A 78 -27.40 7.81 7.30
N MET A 79 -27.30 6.63 6.67
CA MET A 79 -28.43 5.84 6.20
C MET A 79 -28.92 4.80 7.23
N GLY A 80 -28.31 4.73 8.41
CA GLY A 80 -28.66 3.74 9.44
C GLY A 80 -28.20 2.31 9.13
N VAL A 81 -27.23 2.14 8.22
CA VAL A 81 -26.65 0.84 7.88
C VAL A 81 -25.55 0.48 8.88
N SER A 82 -25.57 -0.75 9.39
CA SER A 82 -24.55 -1.27 10.30
C SER A 82 -23.18 -1.34 9.62
N GLN A 83 -22.15 -0.83 10.31
CA GLN A 83 -20.76 -0.86 9.86
C GLN A 83 -20.20 -2.30 9.78
N ASP A 84 -20.63 -3.18 10.69
CA ASP A 84 -20.27 -4.60 10.65
C ASP A 84 -20.83 -5.27 9.38
N LYS A 85 -22.10 -4.97 9.05
CA LYS A 85 -22.74 -5.48 7.84
C LYS A 85 -22.13 -4.92 6.56
N LEU A 86 -21.74 -3.64 6.58
CA LEU A 86 -20.98 -3.04 5.48
C LEU A 86 -19.68 -3.81 5.24
N LEU A 87 -18.88 -4.03 6.29
CA LEU A 87 -17.63 -4.77 6.19
C LEU A 87 -17.84 -6.22 5.72
N GLU A 88 -18.81 -6.92 6.29
CA GLU A 88 -19.13 -8.32 5.96
C GLU A 88 -19.45 -8.48 4.47
N ILE A 89 -20.30 -7.62 3.92
CA ILE A 89 -20.75 -7.71 2.52
C ILE A 89 -19.65 -7.20 1.57
N CYS A 90 -19.04 -6.05 1.85
CA CYS A 90 -18.03 -5.48 0.95
C CYS A 90 -16.77 -6.34 0.86
N SER A 91 -16.38 -7.02 1.96
CA SER A 91 -15.20 -7.89 1.96
C SER A 91 -15.35 -9.16 1.12
N GLN A 92 -16.58 -9.57 0.81
CA GLN A 92 -16.89 -10.74 -0.02
C GLN A 92 -17.17 -10.39 -1.49
N GLY A 93 -17.39 -9.11 -1.80
CA GLY A 93 -17.78 -8.65 -3.12
C GLY A 93 -16.65 -7.96 -3.90
N GLY A 94 -17.00 -7.42 -5.07
CA GLY A 94 -16.07 -6.66 -5.91
C GLY A 94 -15.58 -5.35 -5.28
N ALA A 95 -16.15 -4.92 -4.15
CA ALA A 95 -15.70 -3.78 -3.36
C ALA A 95 -14.54 -4.11 -2.42
N ASN A 96 -14.14 -5.38 -2.29
CA ASN A 96 -13.05 -5.77 -1.41
C ASN A 96 -11.72 -5.15 -1.87
N SER A 97 -10.95 -4.63 -0.92
CA SER A 97 -9.66 -4.02 -1.19
C SER A 97 -8.73 -4.15 0.01
N ALA A 98 -7.42 -3.99 -0.22
CA ALA A 98 -6.42 -4.03 0.84
C ALA A 98 -6.65 -2.95 1.92
N MET A 99 -7.35 -1.86 1.59
CA MET A 99 -7.63 -0.75 2.51
C MET A 99 -8.99 -0.86 3.21
N LEU A 100 -9.90 -1.73 2.75
CA LEU A 100 -11.23 -1.89 3.34
C LEU A 100 -11.15 -2.29 4.82
N ALA A 101 -10.49 -3.42 5.11
CA ALA A 101 -10.41 -3.93 6.48
C ALA A 101 -9.63 -3.00 7.44
N PRO A 102 -8.45 -2.44 7.06
CA PRO A 102 -7.74 -1.50 7.91
C PRO A 102 -8.53 -0.23 8.26
N VAL A 103 -9.25 0.35 7.29
CA VAL A 103 -10.08 1.55 7.54
C VAL A 103 -11.28 1.18 8.42
N MET A 104 -11.96 0.07 8.13
CA MET A 104 -13.13 -0.35 8.90
C MET A 104 -12.79 -0.76 10.33
N GLU A 105 -11.60 -1.32 10.58
CA GLU A 105 -11.11 -1.56 11.93
C GLU A 105 -11.03 -0.27 12.75
N TRP A 106 -10.52 0.82 12.15
CA TRP A 106 -10.54 2.13 12.80
C TRP A 106 -11.96 2.65 13.02
N VAL A 107 -12.86 2.48 12.04
CA VAL A 107 -14.26 2.92 12.16
C VAL A 107 -14.94 2.23 13.34
N LEU A 108 -14.78 0.91 13.47
CA LEU A 108 -15.44 0.05 14.45
C LEU A 108 -14.81 0.13 15.84
N GLN A 109 -13.47 0.08 15.92
CA GLN A 109 -12.74 -0.09 17.18
C GLN A 109 -12.10 1.19 17.69
N LYS A 110 -11.99 2.23 16.84
CA LYS A 110 -11.20 3.45 17.09
C LYS A 110 -9.71 3.17 17.34
N GLU A 111 -9.25 1.99 16.93
CA GLU A 111 -7.85 1.56 17.02
C GLU A 111 -7.17 1.66 15.65
N CYS A 112 -5.90 2.06 15.63
CA CYS A 112 -5.12 2.29 14.41
C CYS A 112 -3.88 1.39 14.36
N THR A 113 -4.09 0.08 14.43
CA THR A 113 -2.97 -0.89 14.48
C THR A 113 -2.44 -1.25 13.10
N LYS A 114 -3.30 -1.23 12.07
CA LYS A 114 -2.97 -1.62 10.69
C LYS A 114 -2.66 -0.47 9.73
N LEU A 115 -3.06 0.76 10.05
CA LEU A 115 -2.75 1.96 9.26
C LEU A 115 -1.49 2.64 9.80
N GLN A 116 -0.33 2.03 9.53
CA GLN A 116 0.97 2.54 10.02
C GLN A 116 1.61 3.59 9.09
N PHE A 117 0.97 3.92 7.98
CA PHE A 117 1.44 4.95 7.06
C PHE A 117 0.95 6.32 7.52
N SER A 118 1.88 7.20 7.91
CA SER A 118 1.53 8.50 8.47
C SER A 118 0.93 9.44 7.41
N LEU A 119 0.08 10.37 7.86
CA LEU A 119 -0.45 11.43 6.99
C LEU A 119 0.66 12.30 6.39
N GLY A 120 1.75 12.56 7.13
CA GLY A 120 2.90 13.31 6.59
C GLY A 120 3.62 12.57 5.47
N ASN A 121 3.70 11.24 5.52
CA ASN A 121 4.22 10.45 4.40
C ASN A 121 3.25 10.45 3.21
N ALA A 122 1.95 10.42 3.48
CA ALA A 122 0.92 10.53 2.44
C ALA A 122 0.96 11.88 1.73
N GLU A 123 1.03 12.98 2.49
CA GLU A 123 1.16 14.33 1.95
C GLU A 123 2.40 14.45 1.07
N LYS A 124 3.57 14.04 1.58
CA LYS A 124 4.83 14.06 0.84
C LYS A 124 4.72 13.36 -0.52
N ASP A 125 4.07 12.21 -0.57
CA ASP A 125 3.94 11.43 -1.80
C ASP A 125 2.93 12.05 -2.80
N MET A 126 2.04 12.92 -2.32
CA MET A 126 0.98 13.56 -3.11
C MET A 126 1.37 14.96 -3.61
N THR A 127 2.34 15.63 -2.99
CA THR A 127 2.73 17.02 -3.29
C THR A 127 4.02 17.12 -4.12
N THR A 128 4.21 16.25 -5.10
CA THR A 128 5.43 16.23 -5.96
C THR A 128 5.79 17.58 -6.55
#